data_AF-A0A660T6X6-F1
#
_entry.id   AF-A0A660T6X6-F1
#
_cell.length_a   1.000
_cell.length_b   1.000
_cell.length_c   1.000
_cell.angle_alpha   90.00
_cell.angle_beta   90.00
_cell.angle_gamma   90.00
#
_symmetry.space_group_name_H-M   'P 1'
#
loop_
_entity.id
_entity.type
_entity.pdbx_description
1 polymer ?
#
loop_
_entity_poly.entity_id
_entity_poly.type
_entity_poly.pdbx_seq_one_letter_code
_entity_poly.pdbx_strand_id
1 'polypeptide(L)'
;MSKNSTEAGKLKLFHNSLEAVFLERPNRYIIKAETVSGIITAYCPNPGKLMEILTPGRKLILEESEKQDKYRQDKLKRKTSYTVVAAYYHGRIIPLYSARANYAAEKLIIPELFPGYKRLKREVTTGKSRIDFVLEYNSKTVYLEVKACTLIEHGLAMFPDAPTGRGLKHIKELAELSGTFTKQKNTEGHILFVIMNPDADEFMPNMHTDFAFSETLLKLSAKLTIHAATVKTDKTGTASVSNFHIPFNTGRFSASLSNGGVYMLLMHLKNNKSIKTGKLGLINYKAGYYIYVGSALNSINSRIARHLRKTKKKHWHIDYLTSGADEIKAYPIRTKKPLECNLAEEVSKISDSLIPDFGSSDCNCRSHLFYFSVNPAFKENFLDILFLYRHHKALQ
;
A
#
# COMPACT_ATOMS: atom_id res chain seq x y z
N MET A 1 6.95 -7.54 -36.78
CA MET A 1 5.73 -6.76 -36.46
C MET A 1 4.67 -7.72 -35.95
N SER A 2 4.45 -7.82 -34.64
CA SER A 2 3.28 -8.53 -34.09
C SER A 2 2.21 -7.48 -33.82
N LYS A 3 1.17 -7.44 -34.65
CA LYS A 3 -0.04 -6.68 -34.38
C LYS A 3 -0.66 -7.29 -33.13
N ASN A 4 -0.54 -6.62 -31.98
CA ASN A 4 -1.40 -6.90 -30.83
C ASN A 4 -2.83 -6.59 -31.29
N SER A 5 -3.55 -7.62 -31.70
CA SER A 5 -4.98 -7.54 -31.97
C SER A 5 -5.67 -7.29 -30.63
N THR A 6 -5.94 -6.02 -30.33
CA THR A 6 -6.95 -5.65 -29.34
C THR A 6 -8.29 -6.12 -29.87
N GLU A 7 -8.73 -7.30 -29.43
CA GLU A 7 -10.14 -7.64 -29.41
C GLU A 7 -10.85 -6.52 -28.60
N ALA A 8 -11.99 -6.01 -29.08
CA ALA A 8 -12.64 -4.85 -28.48
C ALA A 8 -12.79 -5.01 -26.95
N GLY A 9 -12.21 -4.08 -26.18
CA GLY A 9 -12.29 -4.07 -24.71
C GLY A 9 -11.33 -5.02 -23.96
N LYS A 10 -10.39 -5.70 -24.64
CA LYS A 10 -9.37 -6.56 -24.00
C LYS A 10 -7.94 -6.17 -24.34
N LEU A 11 -7.03 -6.44 -23.39
CA LEU A 11 -5.61 -6.11 -23.46
C LEU A 11 -4.75 -7.21 -22.83
N LYS A 12 -3.60 -7.55 -23.43
CA LYS A 12 -2.62 -8.43 -22.78
C LYS A 12 -1.73 -7.63 -21.83
N LEU A 13 -1.81 -7.89 -20.52
CA LEU A 13 -0.94 -7.29 -19.51
C LEU A 13 0.27 -8.15 -19.20
N PHE A 14 0.19 -9.47 -19.26
CA PHE A 14 1.33 -10.35 -19.04
C PHE A 14 1.14 -11.70 -19.75
N HIS A 15 2.19 -12.49 -19.77
CA HIS A 15 2.19 -13.90 -20.13
C HIS A 15 2.43 -14.73 -18.87
N ASN A 16 1.67 -15.81 -18.72
CA ASN A 16 1.89 -16.80 -17.67
C ASN A 16 2.85 -17.85 -18.20
N SER A 17 4.13 -17.72 -17.84
CA SER A 17 5.18 -18.67 -18.22
C SER A 17 5.32 -19.77 -17.17
N LEU A 18 5.12 -19.43 -15.89
CA LEU A 18 5.34 -20.34 -14.77
C LEU A 18 4.52 -19.93 -13.55
N GLU A 19 4.01 -20.89 -12.79
CA GLU A 19 3.44 -20.65 -11.46
C GLU A 19 4.41 -21.06 -10.36
N ALA A 20 4.40 -20.32 -9.26
CA ALA A 20 5.29 -20.53 -8.13
C ALA A 20 4.59 -20.22 -6.81
N VAL A 21 5.15 -20.65 -5.68
CA VAL A 21 4.67 -20.35 -4.33
C VAL A 21 5.60 -19.34 -3.68
N PHE A 22 5.05 -18.23 -3.20
CA PHE A 22 5.80 -17.18 -2.50
C PHE A 22 6.42 -17.72 -1.22
N LEU A 23 7.74 -17.54 -1.07
CA LEU A 23 8.47 -17.86 0.15
C LEU A 23 8.81 -16.60 0.93
N GLU A 24 9.58 -15.70 0.29
CA GLU A 24 10.02 -14.47 0.94
C GLU A 24 10.31 -13.36 -0.09
N ARG A 25 10.32 -12.12 0.40
CA ARG A 25 10.71 -10.93 -0.35
C ARG A 25 11.88 -10.24 0.35
N PRO A 26 13.13 -10.68 0.09
CA PRO A 26 14.31 -10.16 0.81
C PRO A 26 14.49 -8.64 0.69
N ASN A 27 14.03 -8.07 -0.43
CA ASN A 27 13.97 -6.62 -0.62
C ASN A 27 12.86 -6.27 -1.61
N ARG A 28 12.61 -4.97 -1.81
CA ARG A 28 11.51 -4.46 -2.65
C ARG A 28 11.53 -4.95 -4.12
N TYR A 29 12.64 -5.48 -4.62
CA TYR A 29 12.81 -5.90 -6.02
C TYR A 29 13.04 -7.39 -6.21
N ILE A 30 13.18 -8.17 -5.14
CA ILE A 30 13.53 -9.59 -5.22
C ILE A 30 12.50 -10.42 -4.45
N ILE A 31 11.98 -11.45 -5.10
CA ILE A 31 11.13 -12.48 -4.52
C ILE A 31 11.83 -13.82 -4.68
N LYS A 32 11.87 -14.62 -3.61
CA LYS A 32 12.15 -16.05 -3.69
C LYS A 32 10.83 -16.80 -3.75
N ALA A 33 10.72 -17.72 -4.68
CA ALA A 33 9.52 -18.52 -4.87
C ALA A 33 9.89 -19.99 -5.14
N GLU A 34 9.06 -20.90 -4.66
CA GLU A 34 9.18 -22.33 -4.88
C GLU A 34 8.42 -22.75 -6.13
N THR A 35 9.05 -23.56 -6.96
CA THR A 35 8.47 -24.16 -8.17
C THR A 35 8.63 -25.67 -8.09
N VAL A 36 8.02 -26.40 -9.02
CA VAL A 36 8.23 -27.87 -9.14
C VAL A 36 9.70 -28.25 -9.35
N SER A 37 10.51 -27.35 -9.90
CA SER A 37 11.94 -27.56 -10.17
C SER A 37 12.84 -27.02 -9.05
N GLY A 38 12.27 -26.54 -7.94
CA GLY A 38 12.98 -25.97 -6.80
C GLY A 38 12.80 -24.47 -6.64
N ILE A 39 13.62 -23.88 -5.76
CA ILE A 39 13.54 -22.46 -5.39
C ILE A 39 14.21 -21.59 -6.45
N ILE A 40 13.50 -20.57 -6.91
CA ILE A 40 14.00 -19.57 -7.87
C ILE A 40 14.00 -18.17 -7.29
N THR A 41 14.78 -17.28 -7.91
CA THR A 41 14.80 -15.85 -7.61
C THR A 41 14.20 -15.06 -8.77
N ALA A 42 13.16 -14.28 -8.51
CA ALA A 42 12.42 -13.50 -9.51
C ALA A 42 12.39 -12.00 -9.16
N TYR A 43 12.29 -11.16 -10.19
CA TYR A 43 12.14 -9.72 -10.03
C TYR A 43 10.72 -9.37 -9.57
N CYS A 44 10.61 -8.50 -8.57
CA CYS A 44 9.35 -7.86 -8.16
C CYS A 44 9.21 -6.50 -8.85
N PRO A 45 8.29 -6.35 -9.82
CA PRO A 45 8.10 -5.11 -10.58
C PRO A 45 7.30 -4.05 -9.81
N ASN A 46 6.84 -4.37 -8.60
CA ASN A 46 6.12 -3.45 -7.72
C ASN A 46 7.05 -2.94 -6.61
N PRO A 47 7.26 -1.63 -6.45
CA PRO A 47 8.06 -1.08 -5.36
C PRO A 47 7.30 -0.97 -4.03
N GLY A 48 5.97 -1.14 -4.04
CA GLY A 48 5.09 -1.12 -2.88
C GLY A 48 5.37 -2.25 -1.89
N LYS A 49 4.72 -2.22 -0.72
CA LYS A 49 4.98 -3.21 0.35
C LYS A 49 4.32 -4.55 0.07
N LEU A 50 3.15 -4.55 -0.60
CA LEU A 50 2.40 -5.76 -0.94
C LEU A 50 2.18 -6.73 0.24
N MET A 51 1.98 -6.21 1.47
CA MET A 51 1.91 -7.07 2.67
C MET A 51 0.68 -7.96 2.65
N GLU A 52 -0.40 -7.49 2.02
CA GLU A 52 -1.68 -8.16 1.86
C GLU A 52 -1.60 -9.25 0.77
N ILE A 53 -0.74 -9.05 -0.23
CA ILE A 53 -0.70 -9.88 -1.44
C ILE A 53 0.42 -10.94 -1.36
N LEU A 54 1.54 -10.62 -0.73
CA LEU A 54 2.70 -11.51 -0.64
C LEU A 54 2.84 -12.11 0.75
N THR A 55 1.92 -13.02 1.10
CA THR A 55 2.02 -13.87 2.29
C THR A 55 2.66 -15.22 1.96
N PRO A 56 3.48 -15.81 2.85
CA PRO A 56 4.05 -17.15 2.63
C PRO A 56 2.99 -18.16 2.20
N GLY A 57 3.30 -18.99 1.21
CA GLY A 57 2.35 -19.94 0.63
C GLY A 57 1.48 -19.36 -0.51
N ARG A 58 1.56 -18.05 -0.79
CA ARG A 58 0.77 -17.45 -1.86
C ARG A 58 1.20 -17.92 -3.24
N LYS A 59 0.25 -18.36 -4.07
CA LYS A 59 0.50 -18.65 -5.48
C LYS A 59 0.79 -17.39 -6.28
N LEU A 60 1.82 -17.44 -7.10
CA LEU A 60 2.32 -16.38 -7.96
C LEU A 60 2.30 -16.82 -9.43
N ILE A 61 2.18 -15.85 -10.32
CA ILE A 61 2.38 -16.02 -11.76
C ILE A 61 3.64 -15.28 -12.16
N LEU A 62 4.53 -16.00 -12.84
CA LEU A 62 5.81 -15.53 -13.31
C LEU A 62 5.81 -15.48 -14.84
N GLU A 63 6.40 -14.42 -15.36
CA GLU A 63 6.68 -14.24 -16.78
C GLU A 63 8.18 -14.44 -16.99
N GLU A 64 8.52 -15.31 -17.93
CA GLU A 64 9.90 -15.51 -18.33
C GLU A 64 10.41 -14.22 -18.99
N SER A 65 11.59 -13.80 -18.54
CA SER A 65 12.24 -12.60 -19.03
C SER A 65 12.96 -12.91 -20.35
N GLU A 66 12.26 -13.37 -21.39
CA GLU A 66 12.86 -13.50 -22.71
C GLU A 66 13.13 -12.12 -23.35
N LYS A 67 14.14 -12.10 -24.22
CA LYS A 67 14.82 -10.94 -24.80
C LYS A 67 13.89 -9.80 -25.22
N GLN A 68 14.25 -8.57 -24.81
CA GLN A 68 13.68 -7.27 -25.20
C GLN A 68 12.28 -6.95 -24.65
N ASP A 69 12.29 -6.35 -23.47
CA ASP A 69 11.29 -5.35 -23.14
C ASP A 69 11.45 -4.19 -24.15
N LYS A 70 10.62 -4.14 -25.20
CA LYS A 70 10.71 -3.11 -26.26
C LYS A 70 10.54 -1.67 -25.71
N TYR A 71 10.17 -1.55 -24.44
CA TYR A 71 9.98 -0.30 -23.70
C TYR A 71 11.19 0.12 -22.86
N ARG A 72 12.27 -0.68 -22.80
CA ARG A 72 13.57 -0.30 -22.22
C ARG A 72 14.63 -0.23 -23.31
N GLN A 73 15.11 0.98 -23.61
CA GLN A 73 16.18 1.20 -24.59
C GLN A 73 17.56 0.73 -24.11
N ASP A 74 17.74 0.44 -22.82
CA ASP A 74 19.03 0.00 -22.28
C ASP A 74 19.16 -1.53 -22.20
N LYS A 75 20.09 -2.06 -23.01
CA LYS A 75 20.53 -3.48 -23.10
C LYS A 75 21.29 -3.98 -21.86
N LEU A 76 20.80 -3.73 -20.65
CA LEU A 76 21.41 -4.33 -19.45
C LEU A 76 20.93 -5.78 -19.29
N LYS A 77 21.86 -6.74 -19.29
CA LYS A 77 21.59 -8.16 -18.95
C LYS A 77 20.86 -8.21 -17.61
N ARG A 78 19.61 -8.68 -17.60
CA ARG A 78 18.82 -8.85 -16.37
C ARG A 78 19.48 -9.93 -15.50
N LYS A 79 19.54 -9.69 -14.19
CA LYS A 79 20.10 -10.65 -13.21
C LYS A 79 19.14 -11.81 -12.88
N THR A 80 17.85 -11.67 -13.18
CA THR A 80 16.82 -12.69 -12.90
C THR A 80 16.16 -13.14 -14.20
N SER A 81 15.90 -14.44 -14.31
CA SER A 81 15.24 -15.05 -15.49
C SER A 81 13.72 -14.86 -15.50
N TYR A 82 13.12 -14.50 -14.36
CA TYR A 82 11.67 -14.34 -14.22
C TYR A 82 11.29 -13.01 -13.56
N THR A 83 10.10 -12.52 -13.91
CA THR A 83 9.43 -11.41 -13.23
C THR A 83 8.12 -11.92 -12.63
N VAL A 84 7.84 -11.60 -11.36
CA VAL A 84 6.54 -11.90 -10.74
C VAL A 84 5.51 -10.90 -11.26
N VAL A 85 4.66 -11.33 -12.19
CA VAL A 85 3.72 -10.44 -12.91
C VAL A 85 2.36 -10.37 -12.25
N ALA A 86 1.95 -11.40 -11.51
CA ALA A 86 0.71 -11.40 -10.75
C ALA A 86 0.79 -12.32 -9.53
N ALA A 87 -0.16 -12.17 -8.61
CA ALA A 87 -0.40 -13.08 -7.51
C ALA A 87 -1.87 -13.47 -7.48
N TYR A 88 -2.16 -14.68 -7.02
CA TYR A 88 -3.52 -15.07 -6.68
C TYR A 88 -3.90 -14.37 -5.36
N TYR A 89 -5.12 -13.85 -5.24
CA TYR A 89 -5.62 -13.23 -4.01
C TYR A 89 -7.14 -13.33 -3.96
N HIS A 90 -7.71 -13.94 -2.91
CA HIS A 90 -9.17 -14.16 -2.77
C HIS A 90 -9.86 -14.69 -4.05
N GLY A 91 -9.25 -15.66 -4.73
CA GLY A 91 -9.78 -16.23 -5.98
C GLY A 91 -9.67 -15.32 -7.21
N ARG A 92 -8.99 -14.18 -7.10
CA ARG A 92 -8.64 -13.27 -8.19
C ARG A 92 -7.16 -13.36 -8.54
N ILE A 93 -6.81 -12.79 -9.69
CA ILE A 93 -5.44 -12.66 -10.17
C ILE A 93 -5.14 -11.17 -10.20
N ILE A 94 -4.18 -10.76 -9.37
CA ILE A 94 -3.84 -9.36 -9.14
C ILE A 94 -2.52 -9.05 -9.85
N PRO A 95 -2.54 -8.31 -10.97
CA PRO A 95 -1.33 -7.83 -11.61
C PRO A 95 -0.45 -7.02 -10.63
N LEU A 96 0.82 -7.39 -10.54
CA LEU A 96 1.80 -6.73 -9.69
C LEU A 96 2.68 -5.73 -10.45
N TYR A 97 2.72 -5.80 -11.78
CA TYR A 97 3.56 -4.91 -12.58
C TYR A 97 2.96 -3.50 -12.69
N SER A 98 3.29 -2.62 -11.74
CA SER A 98 2.68 -1.28 -11.61
C SER A 98 2.81 -0.42 -12.88
N ALA A 99 3.93 -0.50 -13.60
CA ALA A 99 4.11 0.28 -14.85
C ALA A 99 3.13 -0.13 -15.97
N ARG A 100 2.55 -1.33 -15.91
CA ARG A 100 1.54 -1.78 -16.88
C ARG A 100 0.16 -1.17 -16.61
N ALA A 101 -0.04 -0.48 -15.48
CA ALA A 101 -1.25 0.29 -15.20
C ALA A 101 -1.44 1.45 -16.18
N ASN A 102 -0.37 2.14 -16.59
CA ASN A 102 -0.44 3.18 -17.61
C ASN A 102 -0.93 2.61 -18.96
N TYR A 103 -0.51 1.39 -19.29
CA TYR A 103 -0.96 0.71 -20.52
C TYR A 103 -2.44 0.33 -20.46
N ALA A 104 -2.91 -0.19 -19.32
CA ALA A 104 -4.33 -0.45 -19.08
C ALA A 104 -5.16 0.85 -19.13
N ALA A 105 -4.68 1.91 -18.48
CA ALA A 105 -5.31 3.24 -18.52
C ALA A 105 -5.47 3.72 -19.96
N GLU A 106 -4.38 3.74 -20.71
CA GLU A 106 -4.38 4.24 -22.09
C GLU A 106 -5.29 3.45 -23.02
N LYS A 107 -5.24 2.12 -22.95
CA LYS A 107 -5.91 1.27 -23.95
C LYS A 107 -7.35 0.93 -23.59
N LEU A 108 -7.69 0.90 -22.31
CA LEU A 108 -9.01 0.44 -21.87
C LEU A 108 -9.84 1.55 -21.21
N ILE A 109 -9.23 2.45 -20.44
CA ILE A 109 -9.98 3.37 -19.57
C ILE A 109 -10.12 4.77 -20.17
N ILE A 110 -9.03 5.35 -20.66
CA ILE A 110 -9.00 6.70 -21.26
C ILE A 110 -10.00 6.85 -22.42
N PRO A 111 -10.15 5.89 -23.35
CA PRO A 111 -11.11 6.00 -24.44
C PRO A 111 -12.57 6.14 -23.96
N GLU A 112 -12.91 5.51 -22.84
CA GLU A 112 -14.24 5.57 -22.23
C GLU A 112 -14.43 6.84 -21.39
N LEU A 113 -13.42 7.24 -20.60
CA LEU A 113 -13.48 8.45 -19.78
C LEU A 113 -13.49 9.74 -20.61
N PHE A 114 -12.86 9.72 -21.79
CA PHE A 114 -12.70 10.89 -22.66
C PHE A 114 -13.06 10.53 -24.11
N PRO A 115 -14.33 10.18 -24.39
CA PRO A 115 -14.74 9.69 -25.69
C PRO A 115 -14.48 10.74 -26.79
N GLY A 116 -13.69 10.37 -27.80
CA GLY A 116 -13.36 11.28 -28.90
C GLY A 116 -12.27 12.31 -28.61
N TYR A 117 -11.40 12.10 -27.61
CA TYR A 117 -10.20 12.92 -27.42
C TYR A 117 -9.38 13.01 -28.73
N LYS A 118 -8.81 14.20 -29.04
CA LYS A 118 -8.17 14.46 -30.35
C LYS A 118 -6.69 14.11 -30.38
N ARG A 119 -5.97 14.34 -29.28
CA ARG A 119 -4.52 14.10 -29.15
C ARG A 119 -4.22 13.53 -27.77
N LEU A 120 -3.29 12.58 -27.70
CA LEU A 120 -2.77 11.99 -26.45
C LEU A 120 -1.25 12.01 -26.50
N LYS A 121 -0.64 12.80 -25.61
CA LYS A 121 0.80 12.79 -25.35
C LYS A 121 1.06 12.01 -24.08
N ARG A 122 2.12 11.20 -24.09
CA ARG A 122 2.56 10.44 -22.92
C ARG A 122 3.67 11.20 -22.23
N GLU A 123 3.73 11.05 -20.92
CA GLU A 123 4.92 11.30 -20.14
C GLU A 123 5.49 12.72 -20.36
N VAL A 124 4.60 13.69 -20.25
CA VAL A 124 4.85 15.10 -20.57
C VAL A 124 5.49 15.80 -19.38
N THR A 125 6.63 16.44 -19.61
CA THR A 125 7.31 17.24 -18.57
C THR A 125 6.55 18.53 -18.30
N THR A 126 6.21 18.76 -17.04
CA THR A 126 5.54 19.97 -16.55
C THR A 126 6.30 20.48 -15.32
N GLY A 127 7.02 21.58 -15.46
CA GLY A 127 7.88 22.11 -14.39
C GLY A 127 8.94 21.09 -13.97
N LYS A 128 8.86 20.59 -12.73
CA LYS A 128 9.83 19.65 -12.13
C LYS A 128 9.37 18.18 -12.14
N SER A 129 8.26 17.87 -12.79
CA SER A 129 7.70 16.51 -12.82
C SER A 129 7.25 16.13 -14.21
N ARG A 130 6.84 14.86 -14.34
CA ARG A 130 6.40 14.24 -15.58
C ARG A 130 5.01 13.67 -15.33
N ILE A 131 4.02 14.18 -16.06
CA ILE A 131 2.62 13.73 -16.02
C ILE A 131 2.44 12.59 -17.02
N ASP A 132 1.72 11.54 -16.62
CA ASP A 132 1.56 10.32 -17.42
C ASP A 132 0.90 10.58 -18.78
N PHE A 133 -0.17 11.39 -18.82
CA PHE A 133 -0.89 11.69 -20.06
C PHE A 133 -1.35 13.15 -20.14
N VAL A 134 -1.31 13.72 -21.34
CA VAL A 134 -1.95 15.00 -21.67
C VAL A 134 -2.84 14.82 -22.88
N LEU A 135 -4.12 15.16 -22.73
CA LEU A 135 -5.17 14.96 -23.71
C LEU A 135 -5.75 16.31 -24.17
N GLU A 136 -6.16 16.39 -25.44
CA GLU A 136 -7.07 17.44 -25.91
C GLU A 136 -8.49 16.89 -25.99
N TYR A 137 -9.39 17.41 -25.15
CA TYR A 137 -10.76 16.93 -25.00
C TYR A 137 -11.73 18.08 -24.75
N ASN A 138 -12.82 18.17 -25.51
CA ASN A 138 -13.82 19.25 -25.41
C ASN A 138 -13.21 20.66 -25.34
N SER A 139 -12.24 20.93 -26.21
CA SER A 139 -11.46 22.18 -26.29
C SER A 139 -10.55 22.46 -25.08
N LYS A 140 -10.50 21.56 -24.09
CA LYS A 140 -9.66 21.65 -22.89
C LYS A 140 -8.39 20.82 -23.04
N THR A 141 -7.35 21.25 -22.33
CA THR A 141 -6.15 20.44 -22.09
C THR A 141 -6.31 19.69 -20.77
N VAL A 142 -6.41 18.37 -20.83
CA VAL A 142 -6.54 17.50 -19.65
C VAL A 142 -5.17 16.93 -19.31
N TYR A 143 -4.66 17.23 -18.12
CA TYR A 143 -3.51 16.59 -17.52
C TYR A 143 -4.00 15.41 -16.69
N LEU A 144 -3.55 14.20 -17.00
CA LEU A 144 -4.02 12.97 -16.36
C LEU A 144 -2.83 12.19 -15.77
N GLU A 145 -2.85 12.04 -14.45
CA GLU A 145 -1.89 11.24 -13.69
C GLU A 145 -2.51 9.88 -13.33
N VAL A 146 -1.78 8.79 -13.56
CA VAL A 146 -2.22 7.42 -13.27
C VAL A 146 -1.57 6.89 -12.00
N LYS A 147 -2.36 6.23 -11.16
CA LYS A 147 -1.90 5.52 -9.95
C LYS A 147 -2.35 4.07 -10.01
N ALA A 148 -1.39 3.15 -9.94
CA ALA A 148 -1.68 1.73 -9.80
C ALA A 148 -2.13 1.43 -8.36
N CYS A 149 -3.31 0.84 -8.20
CA CYS A 149 -3.86 0.41 -6.92
C CYS A 149 -4.08 -1.11 -6.97
N THR A 150 -3.59 -1.82 -5.96
CA THR A 150 -3.73 -3.29 -5.84
C THR A 150 -4.37 -3.71 -4.51
N LEU A 151 -4.28 -2.85 -3.49
CA LEU A 151 -4.83 -3.05 -2.17
C LEU A 151 -6.36 -2.90 -2.21
N ILE A 152 -7.07 -3.99 -1.92
CA ILE A 152 -8.50 -4.01 -1.62
C ILE A 152 -8.70 -4.81 -0.34
N GLU A 153 -9.48 -4.25 0.59
CA GLU A 153 -9.98 -4.97 1.76
C GLU A 153 -11.45 -4.65 1.97
N HIS A 154 -12.28 -5.67 2.20
CA HIS A 154 -13.73 -5.51 2.41
C HIS A 154 -14.42 -4.62 1.35
N GLY A 155 -14.10 -4.80 0.07
CA GLY A 155 -14.64 -4.00 -1.04
C GLY A 155 -14.02 -2.60 -1.18
N LEU A 156 -13.12 -2.19 -0.28
CA LEU A 156 -12.51 -0.86 -0.30
C LEU A 156 -11.12 -0.89 -0.94
N ALA A 157 -11.00 -0.30 -2.13
CA ALA A 157 -9.73 -0.09 -2.78
C ALA A 157 -8.98 1.10 -2.16
N MET A 158 -7.68 0.93 -1.90
CA MET A 158 -6.90 1.92 -1.17
C MET A 158 -5.54 2.22 -1.78
N PHE A 159 -5.16 3.50 -1.78
CA PHE A 159 -3.86 3.96 -2.24
C PHE A 159 -3.29 5.07 -1.33
N PRO A 160 -1.98 5.05 -1.00
CA PRO A 160 -0.96 4.09 -1.42
C PRO A 160 -0.81 2.91 -0.44
N ASP A 161 -0.08 1.87 -0.85
CA ASP A 161 0.32 0.73 0.00
C ASP A 161 1.69 0.95 0.69
N ALA A 162 2.39 2.02 0.32
CA ALA A 162 3.58 2.55 1.00
C ALA A 162 3.59 4.10 0.98
N PRO A 163 4.21 4.77 1.96
CA PRO A 163 4.37 6.23 1.92
C PRO A 163 4.96 6.71 0.58
N THR A 164 4.36 7.73 -0.04
CA THR A 164 4.64 8.18 -1.40
C THR A 164 4.86 9.69 -1.49
N GLY A 165 6.09 10.13 -1.18
CA GLY A 165 6.49 11.53 -1.38
C GLY A 165 6.36 11.99 -2.84
N ARG A 166 6.61 11.08 -3.81
CA ARG A 166 6.43 11.35 -5.24
C ARG A 166 4.95 11.55 -5.60
N GLY A 167 4.06 10.68 -5.12
CA GLY A 167 2.62 10.81 -5.36
C GLY A 167 2.07 12.12 -4.79
N LEU A 168 2.51 12.49 -3.58
CA LEU A 168 2.15 13.75 -2.93
C LEU A 168 2.61 14.98 -3.75
N LYS A 169 3.83 14.95 -4.30
CA LYS A 169 4.33 16.02 -5.17
C LYS A 169 3.48 16.15 -6.44
N HIS A 170 3.19 15.02 -7.09
CA HIS A 170 2.45 14.98 -8.35
C HIS A 170 1.01 15.52 -8.20
N ILE A 171 0.28 15.17 -7.13
CA ILE A 171 -1.09 15.70 -6.95
C ILE A 171 -1.13 17.21 -6.70
N LYS A 172 -0.09 17.78 -6.08
CA LYS A 172 0.03 19.24 -5.88
C LYS A 172 0.29 19.94 -7.20
N GLU A 173 1.26 19.47 -7.97
CA GLU A 173 1.58 20.01 -9.30
C GLU A 173 0.39 19.86 -10.26
N LEU A 174 -0.32 18.74 -10.22
CA LEU A 174 -1.52 18.52 -11.01
C LEU A 174 -2.63 19.54 -10.66
N ALA A 175 -2.80 19.87 -9.38
CA ALA A 175 -3.77 20.88 -8.96
C ALA A 175 -3.35 22.29 -9.37
N GLU A 176 -2.05 22.59 -9.42
CA GLU A 176 -1.52 23.85 -9.94
C GLU A 176 -1.77 23.99 -11.47
N LEU A 177 -1.75 22.87 -12.20
CA LEU A 177 -2.04 22.82 -13.63
C LEU A 177 -3.54 22.94 -13.96
N SER A 178 -4.44 22.72 -12.99
CA SER A 178 -5.88 22.85 -13.15
C SER A 178 -6.29 24.34 -13.15
N GLY A 179 -7.07 24.77 -14.15
CA GLY A 179 -7.22 26.15 -14.67
C GLY A 179 -7.67 27.30 -13.74
N THR A 180 -7.64 27.13 -12.42
CA THR A 180 -7.83 28.23 -11.46
C THR A 180 -6.54 28.99 -11.15
N PHE A 181 -5.37 28.44 -11.46
CA PHE A 181 -4.07 29.02 -11.08
C PHE A 181 -3.01 29.07 -12.21
N THR A 182 -3.32 28.60 -13.41
CA THR A 182 -2.43 28.71 -14.58
C THR A 182 -2.70 30.00 -15.36
N LYS A 183 -1.67 30.52 -16.05
CA LYS A 183 -1.87 31.57 -17.09
C LYS A 183 -2.61 31.03 -18.33
N GLN A 184 -2.76 29.71 -18.44
CA GLN A 184 -3.40 29.02 -19.55
C GLN A 184 -4.86 28.76 -19.21
N LYS A 185 -5.76 29.61 -19.73
CA LYS A 185 -7.21 29.34 -19.65
C LYS A 185 -7.49 27.97 -20.30
N ASN A 186 -8.41 27.20 -19.71
CA ASN A 186 -8.95 25.94 -20.24
C ASN A 186 -8.13 24.65 -19.99
N THR A 187 -7.50 24.51 -18.81
CA THR A 187 -6.80 23.29 -18.39
C THR A 187 -7.52 22.58 -17.23
N GLU A 188 -7.45 21.25 -17.17
CA GLU A 188 -8.02 20.42 -16.10
C GLU A 188 -7.01 19.41 -15.57
N GLY A 189 -6.95 19.25 -14.25
CA GLY A 189 -6.15 18.23 -13.57
C GLY A 189 -7.00 17.00 -13.20
N HIS A 190 -6.60 15.83 -13.69
CA HIS A 190 -7.27 14.56 -13.44
C HIS A 190 -6.30 13.54 -12.84
N ILE A 191 -6.78 12.77 -11.85
CA ILE A 191 -6.07 11.61 -11.32
C ILE A 191 -6.90 10.36 -11.56
N LEU A 192 -6.28 9.31 -12.09
CA LEU A 192 -6.91 8.01 -12.33
C LEU A 192 -6.25 6.93 -11.49
N PHE A 193 -7.02 6.34 -10.57
CA PHE A 193 -6.64 5.13 -9.87
C PHE A 193 -7.05 3.90 -10.68
N VAL A 194 -6.08 3.18 -11.22
CA VAL A 194 -6.30 1.91 -11.90
C VAL A 194 -6.20 0.80 -10.86
N ILE A 195 -7.36 0.27 -10.48
CA ILE A 195 -7.50 -0.76 -9.45
C ILE A 195 -7.40 -2.12 -10.12
N MET A 196 -6.29 -2.82 -9.88
CA MET A 196 -5.94 -4.10 -10.51
C MET A 196 -6.65 -5.31 -9.86
N ASN A 197 -7.77 -5.06 -9.21
CA ASN A 197 -8.60 -6.04 -8.55
C ASN A 197 -10.07 -5.67 -8.84
N PRO A 198 -10.89 -6.59 -9.39
CA PRO A 198 -12.24 -6.27 -9.83
C PRO A 198 -13.27 -6.09 -8.72
N ASP A 199 -12.96 -6.50 -7.48
CA ASP A 199 -13.94 -6.55 -6.38
C ASP A 199 -13.95 -5.26 -5.54
N ALA A 200 -13.66 -4.10 -6.14
CA ALA A 200 -13.78 -2.81 -5.47
C ALA A 200 -15.21 -2.28 -5.62
N ASP A 201 -15.80 -1.90 -4.49
CA ASP A 201 -17.07 -1.18 -4.44
C ASP A 201 -16.85 0.34 -4.24
N GLU A 202 -15.75 0.71 -3.58
CA GLU A 202 -15.39 2.10 -3.29
C GLU A 202 -13.87 2.29 -3.30
N PHE A 203 -13.41 3.50 -3.60
CA PHE A 203 -12.02 3.92 -3.47
C PHE A 203 -11.85 4.91 -2.30
N MET A 204 -10.77 4.73 -1.53
CA MET A 204 -10.39 5.65 -0.46
C MET A 204 -8.87 5.82 -0.34
N PRO A 205 -8.35 7.04 -0.10
CA PRO A 205 -6.93 7.22 0.18
C PRO A 205 -6.52 6.50 1.48
N ASN A 206 -5.40 5.78 1.45
CA ASN A 206 -4.93 5.00 2.60
C ASN A 206 -4.24 5.89 3.64
N MET A 207 -5.03 6.50 4.52
CA MET A 207 -4.51 7.37 5.58
C MET A 207 -3.61 6.65 6.59
N HIS A 208 -3.83 5.35 6.80
CA HIS A 208 -2.99 4.54 7.71
C HIS A 208 -1.57 4.37 7.17
N THR A 209 -1.42 4.37 5.86
CA THR A 209 -0.12 4.26 5.21
C THR A 209 0.52 5.61 4.93
N ASP A 210 -0.23 6.54 4.35
CA ASP A 210 0.25 7.89 4.02
C ASP A 210 -0.81 8.94 4.32
N PHE A 211 -0.73 9.50 5.52
CA PHE A 211 -1.64 10.55 5.97
C PHE A 211 -1.47 11.85 5.17
N ALA A 212 -0.24 12.22 4.80
CA ALA A 212 0.03 13.46 4.11
C ALA A 212 -0.55 13.44 2.68
N PHE A 213 -0.38 12.31 1.98
CA PHE A 213 -1.04 12.07 0.69
C PHE A 213 -2.56 12.15 0.82
N SER A 214 -3.11 11.41 1.78
CA SER A 214 -4.54 11.29 2.04
C SER A 214 -5.20 12.64 2.33
N GLU A 215 -4.63 13.41 3.25
CA GLU A 215 -5.11 14.74 3.62
C GLU A 215 -5.00 15.72 2.44
N THR A 216 -3.90 15.67 1.70
CA THR A 216 -3.69 16.56 0.55
C THR A 216 -4.67 16.24 -0.59
N LEU A 217 -4.91 14.96 -0.87
CA LEU A 217 -5.88 14.57 -1.91
C LEU A 217 -7.29 15.01 -1.56
N LEU A 218 -7.72 14.88 -0.30
CA LEU A 218 -9.00 15.43 0.15
C LEU A 218 -9.05 16.96 0.02
N LYS A 219 -8.01 17.68 0.44
CA LYS A 219 -7.94 19.15 0.30
C LYS A 219 -8.02 19.62 -1.15
N LEU A 220 -7.47 18.83 -2.08
CA LEU A 220 -7.41 19.15 -3.50
C LEU A 220 -8.55 18.52 -4.31
N SER A 221 -9.44 17.74 -3.71
CA SER A 221 -10.50 17.02 -4.44
C SER A 221 -11.52 17.95 -5.10
N ALA A 222 -11.65 19.20 -4.62
CA ALA A 222 -12.47 20.22 -5.27
C ALA A 222 -11.80 20.85 -6.51
N LYS A 223 -10.48 20.65 -6.70
CA LYS A 223 -9.70 21.21 -7.81
C LYS A 223 -9.31 20.17 -8.86
N LEU A 224 -9.42 18.90 -8.51
CA LEU A 224 -9.03 17.74 -9.30
C LEU A 224 -10.24 16.88 -9.58
N THR A 225 -10.33 16.38 -10.81
CA THR A 225 -11.27 15.30 -11.12
C THR A 225 -10.62 13.96 -10.75
N ILE A 226 -11.24 13.24 -9.83
CA ILE A 226 -10.74 11.95 -9.34
C ILE A 226 -11.53 10.83 -10.02
N HIS A 227 -10.81 9.96 -10.71
CA HIS A 227 -11.32 8.78 -11.38
C HIS A 227 -10.77 7.52 -10.70
N ALA A 228 -11.58 6.48 -10.60
CA ALA A 228 -11.14 5.17 -10.17
C ALA A 228 -11.86 4.10 -11.00
N ALA A 229 -11.11 3.15 -11.54
CA ALA A 229 -11.65 2.11 -12.41
C ALA A 229 -10.98 0.77 -12.10
N THR A 230 -11.76 -0.30 -12.13
CA THR A 230 -11.27 -1.66 -11.86
C THR A 230 -10.95 -2.40 -13.15
N VAL A 231 -9.84 -3.13 -13.12
CA VAL A 231 -9.38 -4.00 -14.21
C VAL A 231 -9.36 -5.44 -13.72
N LYS A 232 -10.17 -6.30 -14.36
CA LYS A 232 -10.10 -7.75 -14.15
C LYS A 232 -9.05 -8.35 -15.08
N THR A 233 -8.28 -9.30 -14.57
CA THR A 233 -7.26 -10.02 -15.36
C THR A 233 -7.43 -11.53 -15.17
N ASP A 234 -7.33 -12.28 -16.26
CA ASP A 234 -7.35 -13.75 -16.21
C ASP A 234 -5.95 -14.36 -16.04
N LYS A 235 -5.89 -15.69 -15.92
CA LYS A 235 -4.62 -16.43 -15.72
C LYS A 235 -3.66 -16.35 -16.89
N THR A 236 -4.15 -15.99 -18.06
CA THR A 236 -3.30 -15.78 -19.23
C THR A 236 -2.71 -14.38 -19.24
N GLY A 237 -3.18 -13.47 -18.38
CA GLY A 237 -2.82 -12.06 -18.37
C GLY A 237 -3.67 -11.20 -19.30
N THR A 238 -4.79 -11.71 -19.80
CA THR A 238 -5.74 -10.90 -20.57
C THR A 238 -6.59 -10.10 -19.60
N ALA A 239 -6.62 -8.79 -19.79
CA ALA A 239 -7.26 -7.82 -18.94
C ALA A 239 -8.39 -7.09 -19.66
N SER A 240 -9.40 -6.69 -18.90
CA SER A 240 -10.54 -5.88 -19.34
C SER A 240 -11.03 -5.04 -18.17
N VAL A 241 -11.64 -3.90 -18.44
CA VAL A 241 -12.25 -3.08 -17.38
C VAL A 241 -13.51 -3.80 -16.88
N SER A 242 -13.65 -3.93 -15.56
CA SER A 242 -14.87 -4.47 -14.94
C SER A 242 -15.83 -3.37 -14.47
N ASN A 243 -15.31 -2.21 -14.07
CA ASN A 243 -16.09 -1.03 -13.72
C ASN A 243 -15.27 0.22 -14.04
N PHE A 244 -15.84 1.15 -14.80
CA PHE A 244 -15.22 2.42 -15.16
C PHE A 244 -15.34 3.50 -14.08
N HIS A 245 -16.25 3.31 -13.12
CA HIS A 245 -16.63 4.32 -12.14
C HIS A 245 -16.73 3.70 -10.74
N ILE A 246 -15.60 3.63 -10.04
CA ILE A 246 -15.56 3.34 -8.61
C ILE A 246 -15.75 4.66 -7.85
N PRO A 247 -16.75 4.75 -6.95
CA PRO A 247 -17.02 5.97 -6.21
C PRO A 247 -15.88 6.31 -5.25
N PHE A 248 -15.64 7.61 -5.08
CA PHE A 248 -14.86 8.16 -3.98
C PHE A 248 -15.75 9.09 -3.15
N ASN A 249 -16.25 8.60 -2.01
CA ASN A 249 -17.12 9.40 -1.15
C ASN A 249 -16.28 10.33 -0.26
N THR A 250 -16.08 11.56 -0.71
CA THR A 250 -15.33 12.60 0.01
C THR A 250 -15.92 12.89 1.40
N GLY A 251 -17.25 12.85 1.55
CA GLY A 251 -17.94 13.09 2.82
C GLY A 251 -17.63 11.99 3.85
N ARG A 252 -17.79 10.72 3.46
CA ARG A 252 -17.41 9.55 4.27
C ARG A 252 -15.93 9.61 4.63
N PHE A 253 -15.06 9.89 3.66
CA PHE A 253 -13.63 9.94 3.90
C PHE A 253 -13.24 11.07 4.86
N SER A 254 -13.78 12.27 4.67
CA SER A 254 -13.57 13.43 5.55
C SER A 254 -13.98 13.13 6.99
N ALA A 255 -15.11 12.45 7.20
CA ALA A 255 -15.58 12.06 8.53
C ALA A 255 -14.58 11.09 9.22
N SER A 256 -14.02 10.15 8.47
CA SER A 256 -13.06 9.15 8.96
C SER A 256 -11.64 9.69 9.19
N LEU A 257 -11.24 10.75 8.46
CA LEU A 257 -9.88 11.27 8.48
C LEU A 257 -9.47 11.71 9.90
N SER A 258 -8.38 11.14 10.40
CA SER A 258 -7.89 11.40 11.76
C SER A 258 -6.37 11.46 11.81
N ASN A 259 -5.83 12.49 12.48
CA ASN A 259 -4.41 12.55 12.81
C ASN A 259 -4.07 11.82 14.14
N GLY A 260 -5.09 11.27 14.80
CA GLY A 260 -4.97 10.41 15.96
C GLY A 260 -5.35 8.95 15.66
N GLY A 261 -5.31 8.14 16.70
CA GLY A 261 -5.78 6.77 16.67
C GLY A 261 -4.93 5.85 17.54
N VAL A 262 -4.82 4.60 17.12
CA VAL A 262 -4.08 3.55 17.81
C VAL A 262 -2.94 3.06 16.93
N TYR A 263 -1.94 2.40 17.51
CA TYR A 263 -0.80 1.88 16.77
C TYR A 263 -0.30 0.59 17.39
N MET A 264 0.28 -0.26 16.54
CA MET A 264 1.09 -1.38 16.98
C MET A 264 2.58 -1.08 16.74
N LEU A 265 3.43 -1.37 17.72
CA LEU A 265 4.89 -1.39 17.55
C LEU A 265 5.37 -2.83 17.58
N LEU A 266 5.90 -3.31 16.46
CA LEU A 266 6.66 -4.55 16.39
C LEU A 266 8.12 -4.26 16.71
N MET A 267 8.63 -4.88 17.77
CA MET A 267 10.01 -4.77 18.21
C MET A 267 10.67 -6.14 18.15
N HIS A 268 11.93 -6.18 17.73
CA HIS A 268 12.74 -7.41 17.74
C HIS A 268 13.89 -7.25 18.74
N LEU A 269 14.04 -8.25 19.62
CA LEU A 269 15.19 -8.42 20.50
C LEU A 269 15.99 -9.64 20.04
N LYS A 270 17.22 -9.44 19.58
CA LYS A 270 18.11 -10.52 19.13
C LYS A 270 18.61 -11.39 20.28
N ASN A 271 18.69 -10.82 21.47
CA ASN A 271 19.21 -11.45 22.68
C ASN A 271 18.29 -11.14 23.86
N ASN A 272 18.33 -12.00 24.89
CA ASN A 272 17.69 -11.71 26.17
C ASN A 272 18.25 -10.40 26.74
N LYS A 273 17.38 -9.54 27.29
CA LYS A 273 17.76 -8.23 27.84
C LYS A 273 17.04 -7.97 29.15
N SER A 274 17.78 -7.57 30.18
CA SER A 274 17.21 -7.09 31.44
C SER A 274 17.13 -5.57 31.41
N ILE A 275 15.92 -5.01 31.44
CA ILE A 275 15.70 -3.56 31.29
C ILE A 275 14.88 -3.03 32.47
N LYS A 276 15.44 -2.06 33.18
CA LYS A 276 14.70 -1.30 34.21
C LYS A 276 13.63 -0.44 33.52
N THR A 277 12.37 -0.77 33.73
CA THR A 277 11.20 -0.25 32.99
C THR A 277 10.32 0.60 33.91
N GLY A 278 10.71 1.85 34.14
CA GLY A 278 9.92 2.80 34.94
C GLY A 278 9.53 2.25 36.31
N LYS A 279 8.23 2.30 36.64
CA LYS A 279 7.67 1.81 37.91
C LYS A 279 7.57 0.27 37.98
N LEU A 280 7.61 -0.43 36.84
CA LEU A 280 7.56 -1.89 36.79
C LEU A 280 8.89 -2.54 37.20
N GLY A 281 9.93 -1.75 37.53
CA GLY A 281 11.20 -2.29 38.00
C GLY A 281 11.99 -2.99 36.90
N LEU A 282 12.81 -3.98 37.28
CA LEU A 282 13.65 -4.74 36.34
C LEU A 282 12.81 -5.85 35.69
N ILE A 283 12.70 -5.81 34.36
CA ILE A 283 12.01 -6.86 33.58
C ILE A 283 13.05 -7.59 32.73
N ASN A 284 12.97 -8.93 32.70
CA ASN A 284 13.78 -9.79 31.86
C ASN A 284 13.02 -10.12 30.57
N TYR A 285 13.40 -9.48 29.47
CA TYR A 285 12.83 -9.73 28.16
C TYR A 285 13.59 -10.87 27.48
N LYS A 286 12.86 -11.89 27.04
CA LYS A 286 13.40 -12.96 26.18
C LYS A 286 13.73 -12.43 24.79
N ALA A 287 14.70 -13.02 24.11
CA ALA A 287 14.92 -12.87 22.69
C ALA A 287 13.65 -13.27 21.92
N GLY A 288 13.37 -12.56 20.83
CA GLY A 288 12.16 -12.73 20.04
C GLY A 288 11.49 -11.40 19.73
N TYR A 289 10.20 -11.45 19.44
CA TYR A 289 9.41 -10.33 18.94
C TYR A 289 8.40 -9.88 19.97
N TYR A 290 8.10 -8.58 19.98
CA TYR A 290 7.13 -7.98 20.86
C TYR A 290 6.20 -7.07 20.08
N ILE A 291 4.88 -7.21 20.29
CA ILE A 291 3.89 -6.23 19.83
C ILE A 291 3.43 -5.41 21.03
N TYR A 292 3.62 -4.10 20.94
CA TYR A 292 2.99 -3.14 21.84
C TYR A 292 1.80 -2.47 21.18
N VAL A 293 0.66 -2.41 21.86
CA VAL A 293 -0.53 -1.67 21.42
C VAL A 293 -0.63 -0.36 22.20
N GLY A 294 -0.73 0.76 21.49
CA GLY A 294 -0.80 2.09 22.11
C GLY A 294 -1.81 3.00 21.41
N SER A 295 -2.18 4.10 22.07
CA SER A 295 -2.98 5.17 21.47
C SER A 295 -2.32 6.56 21.51
N ALA A 296 -2.80 7.43 20.62
CA ALA A 296 -2.45 8.84 20.57
C ALA A 296 -3.60 9.63 19.93
N LEU A 297 -4.32 10.40 20.74
CA LEU A 297 -5.57 11.07 20.34
C LEU A 297 -5.39 12.13 19.24
N ASN A 298 -4.31 12.92 19.28
CA ASN A 298 -4.17 14.09 18.40
C ASN A 298 -2.89 14.10 17.55
N SER A 299 -1.95 13.19 17.80
CA SER A 299 -0.62 13.25 17.17
C SER A 299 0.08 11.89 17.11
N ILE A 300 -0.58 10.92 16.45
CA ILE A 300 -0.04 9.56 16.34
C ILE A 300 1.34 9.52 15.69
N ASN A 301 1.62 10.40 14.71
CA ASN A 301 2.93 10.49 14.08
C ASN A 301 4.02 10.91 15.06
N SER A 302 3.76 11.94 15.88
CA SER A 302 4.71 12.42 16.89
C SER A 302 4.96 11.35 17.95
N ARG A 303 3.91 10.63 18.36
CA ARG A 303 4.01 9.51 19.31
C ARG A 303 4.88 8.37 18.75
N ILE A 304 4.60 7.93 17.53
CA ILE A 304 5.38 6.88 16.85
C ILE A 304 6.83 7.34 16.63
N ALA A 305 7.05 8.56 16.13
CA ALA A 305 8.39 9.09 15.88
C ALA A 305 9.23 9.14 17.17
N ARG A 306 8.61 9.44 18.31
CA ARG A 306 9.24 9.33 19.62
C ARG A 306 9.64 7.90 19.94
N HIS A 307 8.76 6.91 19.73
CA HIS A 307 9.08 5.51 20.00
C HIS A 307 10.17 4.96 19.10
N LEU A 308 10.23 5.38 17.83
CA LEU A 308 11.28 4.97 16.88
C LEU A 308 12.66 5.55 17.20
N ARG A 309 12.73 6.69 17.90
CA ARG A 309 14.02 7.28 18.33
C ARG A 309 14.76 6.33 19.28
N LYS A 310 16.07 6.16 19.19
CA LYS A 310 16.82 5.35 20.18
C LYS A 310 17.13 6.14 21.45
N THR A 311 17.74 7.30 21.29
CA THR A 311 18.12 8.19 22.39
C THR A 311 16.98 9.15 22.71
N LYS A 312 16.40 9.04 23.91
CA LYS A 312 15.31 9.92 24.38
C LYS A 312 15.26 9.95 25.90
N LYS A 313 14.70 11.01 26.48
CA LYS A 313 14.26 11.01 27.89
C LYS A 313 13.10 10.04 28.01
N LYS A 314 13.27 8.96 28.80
CA LYS A 314 12.28 7.89 28.96
C LYS A 314 11.11 8.41 29.80
N HIS A 315 9.88 8.21 29.34
CA HIS A 315 8.68 8.69 30.02
C HIS A 315 7.64 7.58 30.19
N TRP A 316 7.36 6.82 29.12
CA TRP A 316 6.46 5.66 29.17
C TRP A 316 7.23 4.35 29.30
N HIS A 317 6.62 3.30 29.84
CA HIS A 317 7.24 1.97 29.95
C HIS A 317 7.82 1.49 28.59
N ILE A 318 7.08 1.72 27.51
CA ILE A 318 7.51 1.37 26.14
C ILE A 318 8.77 2.13 25.68
N ASP A 319 9.08 3.31 26.24
CA ASP A 319 10.30 4.03 25.87
C ASP A 319 11.56 3.28 26.31
N TYR A 320 11.49 2.54 27.42
CA TYR A 320 12.61 1.75 27.94
C TYR A 320 12.92 0.58 27.01
N LEU A 321 11.89 -0.15 26.58
CA LEU A 321 12.03 -1.28 25.67
C LEU A 321 12.44 -0.82 24.26
N THR A 322 11.81 0.23 23.72
CA THR A 322 12.15 0.74 22.37
C THR A 322 13.59 1.26 22.27
N SER A 323 14.12 1.89 23.32
CA SER A 323 15.54 2.27 23.37
C SER A 323 16.48 1.05 23.34
N GLY A 324 16.06 -0.09 23.91
CA GLY A 324 16.83 -1.33 23.96
C GLY A 324 16.59 -2.32 22.80
N ALA A 325 15.56 -2.10 21.98
CA ALA A 325 15.23 -3.01 20.87
C ALA A 325 16.31 -3.01 19.78
N ASP A 326 16.41 -4.06 18.97
CA ASP A 326 17.33 -4.10 17.83
C ASP A 326 16.67 -3.53 16.58
N GLU A 327 15.40 -3.85 16.36
CA GLU A 327 14.58 -3.32 15.27
C GLU A 327 13.21 -2.90 15.78
N ILE A 328 12.61 -1.88 15.15
CA ILE A 328 11.26 -1.40 15.48
C ILE A 328 10.52 -1.05 14.19
N LYS A 329 9.30 -1.56 14.05
CA LYS A 329 8.37 -1.23 12.98
C LYS A 329 7.04 -0.78 13.58
N ALA A 330 6.47 0.29 13.05
CA ALA A 330 5.20 0.83 13.52
C ALA A 330 4.09 0.59 12.49
N TYR A 331 2.90 0.28 13.00
CA TYR A 331 1.67 0.09 12.25
C TYR A 331 0.60 1.02 12.81
N PRO A 332 0.53 2.28 12.34
CA PRO A 332 -0.55 3.19 12.74
C PRO A 332 -1.90 2.71 12.20
N ILE A 333 -2.95 2.94 12.99
CA ILE A 333 -4.37 2.72 12.72
C ILE A 333 -5.08 4.02 13.11
N ARG A 334 -5.43 4.81 12.11
CA ARG A 334 -5.93 6.17 12.29
C ARG A 334 -7.42 6.15 12.44
N THR A 335 -7.91 6.67 13.55
CA THR A 335 -9.34 6.69 13.82
C THR A 335 -9.61 7.71 14.92
N LYS A 336 -10.87 8.10 15.06
CA LYS A 336 -11.37 8.84 16.23
C LYS A 336 -11.91 7.88 17.30
N LYS A 337 -12.07 6.60 16.97
CA LYS A 337 -12.66 5.58 17.85
C LYS A 337 -11.65 5.09 18.90
N PRO A 338 -12.11 4.77 20.13
CA PRO A 338 -11.26 4.21 21.18
C PRO A 338 -11.01 2.70 20.96
N LEU A 339 -10.18 2.35 19.97
CA LEU A 339 -9.96 0.96 19.57
C LEU A 339 -8.82 0.25 20.32
N GLU A 340 -8.13 0.93 21.25
CA GLU A 340 -6.86 0.46 21.82
C GLU A 340 -7.01 -0.83 22.63
N CYS A 341 -7.94 -0.84 23.60
CA CYS A 341 -8.14 -1.98 24.49
C CYS A 341 -8.60 -3.22 23.71
N ASN A 342 -9.55 -3.05 22.79
CA ASN A 342 -10.03 -4.15 21.95
C ASN A 342 -8.89 -4.70 21.07
N LEU A 343 -8.07 -3.82 20.48
CA LEU A 343 -6.92 -4.25 19.69
C LEU A 343 -5.89 -5.01 20.54
N ALA A 344 -5.62 -4.56 21.77
CA ALA A 344 -4.73 -5.24 22.70
C ALA A 344 -5.26 -6.64 23.04
N GLU A 345 -6.56 -6.78 23.26
CA GLU A 345 -7.20 -8.09 23.51
C GLU A 345 -7.03 -9.05 22.32
N GLU A 346 -7.31 -8.61 21.10
CA GLU A 346 -7.15 -9.42 19.89
C GLU A 346 -5.69 -9.86 19.67
N VAL A 347 -4.73 -8.96 19.88
CA VAL A 347 -3.30 -9.30 19.80
C VAL A 347 -2.91 -10.29 20.90
N SER A 348 -3.48 -10.17 22.11
CA SER A 348 -3.22 -11.11 23.20
C SER A 348 -3.61 -12.54 22.84
N LYS A 349 -4.72 -12.73 22.12
CA LYS A 349 -5.25 -14.06 21.72
C LYS A 349 -4.29 -14.84 20.82
N ILE A 350 -3.43 -14.14 20.07
CA ILE A 350 -2.48 -14.75 19.14
C ILE A 350 -1.03 -14.76 19.65
N SER A 351 -0.79 -14.19 20.83
CA SER A 351 0.54 -14.06 21.43
C SER A 351 0.96 -15.31 22.21
N ASP A 352 2.26 -15.54 22.32
CA ASP A 352 2.79 -16.68 23.08
C ASP A 352 2.76 -16.40 24.60
N SER A 353 2.90 -15.14 24.99
CA SER A 353 2.75 -14.67 26.38
C SER A 353 2.60 -13.13 26.43
N LEU A 354 2.33 -12.57 27.61
CA LEU A 354 2.25 -11.12 27.84
C LEU A 354 3.19 -10.67 28.96
N ILE A 355 3.46 -9.35 29.02
CA ILE A 355 4.16 -8.73 30.15
C ILE A 355 3.15 -8.02 31.04
N PRO A 356 2.83 -8.52 32.25
CA PRO A 356 1.77 -7.96 33.10
C PRO A 356 1.94 -6.46 33.36
N ASP A 357 0.81 -5.76 33.44
CA ASP A 357 0.69 -4.33 33.80
C ASP A 357 1.41 -3.35 32.85
N PHE A 358 1.90 -3.86 31.72
CA PHE A 358 2.67 -3.06 30.78
C PHE A 358 1.77 -2.18 29.93
N GLY A 359 1.75 -0.88 30.24
CA GLY A 359 1.03 0.11 29.43
C GLY A 359 -0.48 0.12 29.64
N SER A 360 -0.97 -0.49 30.71
CA SER A 360 -2.39 -0.58 31.06
C SER A 360 -2.73 0.19 32.35
N SER A 361 -1.99 1.26 32.67
CA SER A 361 -2.17 2.00 33.93
C SER A 361 -3.48 2.80 34.01
N ASP A 362 -4.14 3.01 32.88
CA ASP A 362 -5.38 3.78 32.70
C ASP A 362 -6.55 2.91 32.21
N CYS A 363 -6.40 1.58 32.21
CA CYS A 363 -7.44 0.63 31.79
C CYS A 363 -7.37 -0.69 32.57
N ASN A 364 -8.36 -1.57 32.36
CA ASN A 364 -8.42 -2.89 33.02
C ASN A 364 -7.70 -4.00 32.22
N CYS A 365 -6.93 -3.65 31.18
CA CYS A 365 -6.21 -4.64 30.39
C CYS A 365 -5.08 -5.28 31.22
N ARG A 366 -4.89 -6.60 31.07
CA ARG A 366 -3.77 -7.31 31.72
C ARG A 366 -2.39 -6.82 31.26
N SER A 367 -2.31 -6.37 30.01
CA SER A 367 -1.11 -5.84 29.37
C SER A 367 -1.45 -5.25 28.02
N HIS A 368 -0.62 -4.31 27.55
CA HIS A 368 -0.57 -3.86 26.16
C HIS A 368 0.73 -4.31 25.46
N LEU A 369 1.54 -5.17 26.07
CA LEU A 369 2.79 -5.70 25.51
C LEU A 369 2.79 -7.23 25.47
N PHE A 370 2.92 -7.76 24.25
CA PHE A 370 2.74 -9.18 23.94
C PHE A 370 3.99 -9.74 23.28
N TYR A 371 4.40 -10.95 23.68
CA TYR A 371 5.58 -11.65 23.21
C TYR A 371 5.24 -12.69 22.13
N PHE A 372 6.13 -12.82 21.17
CA PHE A 372 6.10 -13.82 20.11
C PHE A 372 7.51 -14.37 19.91
N SER A 373 7.64 -15.69 19.93
CA SER A 373 8.88 -16.43 19.64
C SER A 373 9.32 -16.30 18.18
N VAL A 374 8.35 -16.11 17.27
CA VAL A 374 8.53 -15.95 15.83
C VAL A 374 7.96 -14.62 15.36
N ASN A 375 8.45 -14.09 14.24
CA ASN A 375 8.04 -12.78 13.76
C ASN A 375 6.54 -12.78 13.36
N PRO A 376 5.67 -12.04 14.08
CA PRO A 376 4.23 -12.04 13.79
C PRO A 376 3.91 -11.34 12.46
N ALA A 377 4.80 -10.50 11.91
CA ALA A 377 4.55 -9.81 10.64
C ALA A 377 4.41 -10.75 9.43
N PHE A 378 4.74 -12.03 9.57
CA PHE A 378 4.55 -13.07 8.54
C PHE A 378 3.44 -14.07 8.88
N LYS A 379 2.72 -13.89 9.99
CA LYS A 379 1.58 -14.73 10.36
C LYS A 379 0.29 -14.15 9.80
N GLU A 380 -0.54 -15.00 9.18
CA GLU A 380 -1.86 -14.59 8.66
C GLU A 380 -2.72 -13.97 9.76
N ASN A 381 -2.85 -14.62 10.92
CA ASN A 381 -3.68 -14.11 12.02
C ASN A 381 -3.31 -12.70 12.51
N PHE A 382 -2.03 -12.31 12.48
CA PHE A 382 -1.61 -10.95 12.81
C PHE A 382 -1.97 -9.96 11.71
N LEU A 383 -1.79 -10.34 10.44
CA LEU A 383 -2.15 -9.53 9.29
C LEU A 383 -3.67 -9.33 9.23
N ASP A 384 -4.46 -10.36 9.52
CA ASP A 384 -5.91 -10.30 9.59
C ASP A 384 -6.37 -9.29 10.63
N ILE A 385 -5.80 -9.32 11.85
CA ILE A 385 -6.09 -8.31 12.89
C ILE A 385 -5.70 -6.92 12.39
N LEU A 386 -4.50 -6.76 11.84
CA LEU A 386 -4.03 -5.46 11.35
C LEU A 386 -4.96 -4.88 10.27
N PHE A 387 -5.36 -5.69 9.29
CA PHE A 387 -6.19 -5.24 8.17
C PHE A 387 -7.64 -5.05 8.58
N LEU A 388 -8.20 -5.90 9.44
CA LEU A 388 -9.52 -5.69 10.03
C LEU A 388 -9.59 -4.33 10.77
N TYR A 389 -8.58 -4.01 11.57
CA TYR A 389 -8.58 -2.76 12.32
C TYR A 389 -8.36 -1.54 11.44
N ARG A 390 -7.46 -1.61 10.46
CA ARG A 390 -7.20 -0.52 9.52
C ARG A 390 -8.37 -0.29 8.58
N HIS A 391 -8.83 -1.33 7.91
CA HIS A 391 -9.65 -1.20 6.71
C HIS A 391 -11.14 -1.46 6.97
N HIS A 392 -11.51 -1.79 8.20
CA HIS A 392 -12.89 -1.95 8.59
C HIS A 392 -13.21 -1.21 9.89
N LYS A 393 -12.66 -1.61 11.05
CA LYS A 393 -13.04 -1.03 12.35
C LYS A 393 -12.73 0.46 12.47
N ALA A 394 -11.60 0.92 11.92
CA ALA A 394 -11.21 2.33 11.97
C ALA A 394 -12.05 3.24 11.06
N LEU A 395 -12.67 2.69 10.02
CA LEU A 395 -13.37 3.42 8.95
C LEU A 395 -14.90 3.39 9.07
N GLN A 396 -15.43 2.47 9.87
CA GLN A 396 -16.83 2.49 10.31
C GLN A 396 -17.14 3.70 11.18
#